data_AF-A0A2V6VCH1-F1
#
_entry.id   AF-A0A2V6VCH1-F1
#
_cell.length_a   1.000
_cell.length_b   1.000
_cell.length_c   1.000
_cell.angle_alpha   90.00
_cell.angle_beta   90.00
_cell.angle_gamma   90.00
#
_symmetry.space_group_name_H-M   'P 1'
#
loop_
_entity.id
_entity.type
_entity.pdbx_description
1 polymer ?
#
loop_
_entity_poly.entity_id
_entity_poly.type
_entity_poly.pdbx_seq_one_letter_code
_entity_poly.pdbx_strand_id
1 'polypeptide(L)'
;MELRIGDRVTSVDGEWKIVGGPLTLQGGTTVKARVSRMGNVRTVRHMAWAAKTKITVRRSGGRRTHLADLRRAVLLALFACSQLVLGPPRGLRPK
;
A
#
# COMPACT_ATOMS: atom_id res chain seq x y z
N MET A 1 -6.70 -9.61 -12.49
CA MET A 1 -5.63 -8.80 -11.85
C MET A 1 -6.29 -7.61 -11.18
N GLU A 2 -6.04 -7.39 -9.89
CA GLU A 2 -6.66 -6.29 -9.12
C GLU A 2 -5.71 -5.10 -9.02
N LEU A 3 -6.23 -3.89 -9.29
CA LEU A 3 -5.50 -2.63 -9.13
C LEU A 3 -5.27 -2.34 -7.65
N ARG A 4 -4.11 -1.75 -7.32
CA ARG A 4 -3.76 -1.39 -5.94
C ARG A 4 -3.25 0.04 -5.84
N ILE A 5 -3.39 0.62 -4.65
CA ILE A 5 -2.83 1.94 -4.35
C ILE A 5 -1.29 1.89 -4.50
N GLY A 6 -0.75 2.80 -5.29
CA GLY A 6 0.68 2.90 -5.61
C GLY A 6 1.07 2.24 -6.93
N ASP A 7 0.17 1.50 -7.57
CA ASP A 7 0.39 1.00 -8.93
C ASP A 7 0.50 2.20 -9.90
N ARG A 8 1.37 2.06 -10.91
CA ARG A 8 1.52 3.05 -11.98
C ARG A 8 0.82 2.55 -13.22
N VAL A 9 -0.01 3.39 -13.82
CA VAL A 9 -0.81 3.07 -15.01
C VAL A 9 -0.41 4.04 -16.12
N THR A 10 -0.11 3.49 -17.29
CA THR A 10 0.14 4.30 -18.49
C THR A 10 -1.17 4.47 -19.26
N SER A 11 -1.49 5.71 -19.60
CA SER A 11 -2.65 6.07 -20.42
C SER A 11 -2.20 7.00 -21.55
N VAL A 12 -3.12 7.35 -22.45
CA VAL A 12 -2.84 8.23 -23.59
C VAL A 12 -2.30 9.59 -23.11
N ASP A 13 -2.81 10.08 -21.97
CA ASP A 13 -2.38 11.36 -21.37
C ASP A 13 -1.06 11.27 -20.57
N GLY A 14 -0.40 10.11 -20.57
CA GLY A 14 0.86 9.86 -19.86
C GLY A 14 0.75 8.91 -18.66
N GLU A 15 1.72 9.00 -17.74
CA GLU A 15 1.81 8.10 -16.58
C GLU A 15 1.12 8.64 -15.33
N TRP A 16 0.36 7.75 -14.68
CA TRP A 16 -0.46 8.05 -13.53
C TRP A 16 -0.17 7.06 -12.40
N LYS A 17 -0.21 7.54 -11.16
CA LYS A 17 -0.10 6.70 -9.96
C LYS A 17 -1.46 6.57 -9.29
N ILE A 18 -1.87 5.36 -8.94
CA ILE A 18 -3.09 5.15 -8.15
C ILE A 18 -2.84 5.65 -6.74
N VAL A 19 -3.67 6.60 -6.28
CA VAL A 19 -3.56 7.25 -4.96
C VAL A 19 -4.76 6.96 -4.05
N GLY A 20 -5.88 6.51 -4.60
CA GLY A 20 -7.07 6.13 -3.82
C GLY A 20 -7.66 4.80 -4.26
N GLY A 21 -8.40 4.18 -3.33
CA GLY A 21 -8.93 2.83 -3.44
C GLY A 21 -9.61 2.55 -4.77
N PRO A 22 -9.14 1.57 -5.54
CA PRO A 22 -9.85 1.06 -6.71
C PRO A 22 -11.21 0.50 -6.29
N LEU A 23 -12.26 0.98 -6.92
CA LEU A 23 -13.64 0.56 -6.68
C LEU A 23 -14.17 -0.10 -7.94
N THR A 24 -14.64 -1.33 -7.77
CA THR A 24 -15.35 -2.06 -8.82
C THR A 24 -16.82 -1.64 -8.79
N LEU A 25 -17.32 -1.16 -9.92
CA LEU A 25 -18.68 -0.67 -10.13
C LEU A 25 -19.44 -1.60 -11.10
N GLN A 26 -20.77 -1.47 -11.09
CA GLN A 26 -21.68 -2.18 -12.00
C GLN A 26 -21.44 -3.70 -12.02
N GLY A 27 -21.38 -4.33 -10.85
CA GLY A 27 -21.25 -5.79 -10.75
C GLY A 27 -19.96 -6.37 -11.33
N GLY A 28 -18.91 -5.57 -11.52
CA GLY A 28 -17.65 -6.06 -12.07
C GLY A 28 -17.29 -5.52 -13.44
N THR A 29 -18.17 -4.75 -14.09
CA THR A 29 -17.95 -4.31 -15.48
C THR A 29 -17.00 -3.11 -15.59
N THR A 30 -16.89 -2.29 -14.55
CA THR A 30 -16.06 -1.07 -14.57
C THR A 30 -15.24 -0.97 -13.30
N VAL A 31 -13.96 -0.64 -13.43
CA VAL A 31 -13.08 -0.32 -12.30
C VAL A 31 -12.78 1.17 -12.33
N LYS A 32 -13.05 1.86 -11.23
CA LYS A 32 -12.77 3.30 -11.06
C LYS A 32 -11.70 3.47 -9.99
N ALA A 33 -10.70 4.32 -10.23
CA ALA A 33 -9.70 4.65 -9.22
C ALA A 33 -9.37 6.14 -9.22
N ARG A 34 -8.91 6.63 -8.06
CA ARG A 34 -8.31 7.97 -7.96
C ARG A 34 -6.84 7.86 -8.32
N VAL A 35 -6.41 8.66 -9.28
CA VAL A 35 -5.04 8.70 -9.77
C VAL A 35 -4.46 10.09 -9.64
N SER A 36 -3.14 10.17 -9.50
CA SER A 36 -2.37 11.41 -9.50
C SER A 36 -1.31 11.36 -10.58
N ARG A 37 -0.97 12.50 -11.16
CA ARG A 37 0.11 12.58 -12.15
C ARG A 37 1.44 12.20 -11.50
N MET A 38 2.29 11.46 -12.21
CA MET A 38 3.63 11.16 -11.73
C MET A 38 4.43 12.47 -11.56
N GLY A 39 5.00 12.68 -10.37
CA GLY A 39 5.75 13.89 -10.02
C GLY A 39 4.91 15.07 -9.53
N ASN A 40 3.57 15.04 -9.65
CA ASN A 40 2.71 16.11 -9.14
C ASN A 40 1.49 15.53 -8.41
N VAL A 41 1.52 15.63 -7.07
CA VAL A 41 0.49 15.08 -6.17
C VAL A 41 -0.77 15.98 -6.12
N ARG A 42 -0.69 17.22 -6.59
CA ARG A 42 -1.83 18.16 -6.57
C ARG A 42 -2.88 17.83 -7.63
N THR A 43 -2.49 17.13 -8.69
CA THR A 43 -3.40 16.79 -9.80
C THR A 43 -4.04 15.42 -9.56
N VAL A 44 -5.08 15.37 -8.74
CA VAL A 44 -5.87 14.14 -8.51
C VAL A 44 -7.07 14.11 -9.45
N ARG A 45 -7.22 13.02 -10.21
CA ARG A 45 -8.39 12.78 -11.08
C ARG A 45 -8.96 11.38 -10.88
N HIS A 46 -10.19 11.18 -11.30
CA HIS A 46 -10.79 9.84 -11.39
C HIS A 46 -10.54 9.28 -12.78
N MET A 47 -10.07 8.05 -12.86
CA MET A 47 -10.03 7.27 -14.09
C MET A 47 -10.90 6.03 -13.93
N ALA A 48 -11.56 5.64 -15.02
CA ALA A 48 -12.37 4.44 -15.10
C ALA A 48 -11.93 3.61 -16.29
N TRP A 49 -11.92 2.29 -16.10
CA TRP A 49 -11.59 1.31 -17.12
C TRP A 49 -12.68 0.26 -17.15
N ALA A 50 -13.09 -0.16 -18.34
CA ALA A 50 -13.94 -1.34 -18.45
C ALA A 50 -13.12 -2.58 -18.06
N ALA A 51 -13.78 -3.57 -17.47
CA ALA A 51 -13.12 -4.76 -16.92
C ALA A 51 -12.38 -5.60 -17.96
N LYS A 52 -12.76 -5.47 -19.23
CA LYS A 52 -12.11 -6.13 -20.37
C LYS A 52 -11.06 -5.26 -21.07
N THR A 53 -10.81 -4.04 -20.60
CA THR A 53 -9.79 -3.16 -21.17
C THR A 53 -8.41 -3.58 -20.68
N LYS A 54 -7.50 -3.85 -21.62
CA LYS A 54 -6.10 -4.12 -21.29
C LYS A 54 -5.42 -2.81 -20.89
N ILE A 55 -4.87 -2.76 -19.68
CA ILE A 55 -4.10 -1.63 -19.18
C ILE A 55 -2.71 -2.07 -18.77
N THR A 56 -1.71 -1.24 -19.06
CA THR A 56 -0.33 -1.48 -18.65
C THR A 56 -0.14 -0.98 -17.23
N VAL A 57 0.11 -1.91 -16.31
CA VAL A 57 0.32 -1.60 -14.89
C VAL A 57 1.76 -1.93 -14.51
N ARG A 58 2.52 -0.92 -14.08
CA ARG A 58 3.84 -1.08 -13.49
C ARG A 58 3.72 -1.02 -11.97
N ARG A 59 3.92 -2.17 -11.33
CA ARG A 59 4.01 -2.26 -9.88
C ARG A 59 5.46 -2.06 -9.47
N SER A 60 5.73 -1.07 -8.61
CA SER A 60 7.04 -0.95 -7.98
C SER A 60 7.18 -2.11 -6.99
N GLY A 61 7.70 -3.25 -7.46
CA GLY A 61 8.00 -4.37 -6.59
C GLY A 61 9.01 -3.94 -5.51
N GLY A 62 8.72 -4.25 -4.25
CA GLY A 62 9.78 -4.49 -3.27
C GLY A 62 10.37 -3.32 -2.48
N ARG A 63 9.64 -2.22 -2.22
CA ARG A 63 10.09 -1.24 -1.19
C ARG A 63 9.01 -0.84 -0.18
N ARG A 64 8.05 -1.72 0.06
CA ARG A 64 7.03 -1.55 1.11
C ARG A 64 7.29 -2.41 2.36
N THR A 65 8.24 -3.33 2.30
CA THR A 65 8.62 -4.21 3.40
C THR A 65 9.73 -3.60 4.24
N HIS A 66 10.80 -3.07 3.62
CA HIS A 66 12.01 -2.68 4.37
C HIS A 66 11.79 -1.68 5.53
N LEU A 67 11.02 -0.60 5.36
CA LEU A 67 10.86 0.39 6.44
C LEU A 67 9.87 -0.05 7.54
N ALA A 68 8.83 -0.81 7.17
CA ALA A 68 7.90 -1.40 8.13
C ALA A 68 8.57 -2.54 8.90
N ASP A 69 9.38 -3.34 8.21
CA ASP A 69 10.21 -4.40 8.80
C ASP A 69 11.29 -3.81 9.70
N LEU A 70 11.93 -2.70 9.31
CA LEU A 70 12.88 -1.99 10.17
C LEU A 70 12.22 -1.46 11.44
N ARG A 71 11.06 -0.81 11.34
CA ARG A 71 10.32 -0.35 12.52
C ARG A 71 9.95 -1.50 13.44
N ARG A 72 9.50 -2.62 12.87
CA ARG A 72 9.14 -3.82 13.62
C ARG A 72 10.38 -4.46 14.28
N ALA A 73 11.49 -4.52 13.57
CA ALA A 73 12.76 -5.02 14.08
C ALA A 73 13.31 -4.15 15.22
N VAL A 74 13.23 -2.82 15.09
CA VAL A 74 13.63 -1.88 16.15
C VAL A 74 12.75 -2.03 17.39
N LEU A 75 11.43 -2.15 17.24
CA LEU A 75 10.53 -2.38 18.36
C LEU A 75 10.81 -3.73 19.07
N LEU A 76 11.08 -4.79 18.31
CA LEU A 76 11.45 -6.10 18.87
C LEU A 76 12.80 -6.03 19.61
N ALA A 77 13.79 -5.34 19.04
CA ALA A 77 15.10 -5.18 19.67
C ALA A 77 15.01 -4.39 20.99
N LEU A 78 14.24 -3.30 21.02
CA LEU A 78 14.01 -2.52 22.24
C LEU A 78 13.26 -3.34 23.30
N PHE A 79 12.24 -4.11 22.89
CA PHE A 79 11.50 -4.98 23.80
C PHE A 79 12.40 -6.08 24.39
N ALA A 80 13.17 -6.79 23.55
CA ALA A 80 14.13 -7.79 24.02
C ALA A 80 15.21 -7.19 24.94
N CYS A 81 15.72 -6.00 24.62
CA CYS A 81 16.69 -5.30 25.46
C CYS A 81 16.09 -4.91 26.82
N SER A 82 14.82 -4.48 26.86
CA SER A 82 14.12 -4.20 28.11
C SER A 82 13.95 -5.43 29.01
N GLN A 83 13.71 -6.61 28.42
CA GLN A 83 13.62 -7.88 29.15
C GLN A 83 14.96 -8.31 29.76
N LEU A 84 16.08 -7.97 29.12
CA LEU A 84 17.43 -8.26 29.62
C LEU A 84 17.85 -7.31 30.75
N VAL A 85 17.41 -6.05 30.74
CA VAL A 85 17.76 -5.04 31.74
C VAL A 85 16.86 -5.11 32.99
N LEU A 86 15.55 -5.36 32.82
CA LEU A 86 14.59 -5.41 33.95
C LEU A 86 14.26 -6.82 34.45
N GLY A 87 14.66 -7.87 33.72
CA GLY A 87 14.21 -9.24 33.97
C GLY A 87 12.75 -9.45 33.53
N PRO A 88 12.29 -10.71 33.39
CA PRO A 88 10.93 -11.00 32.95
C PRO A 88 9.92 -10.40 33.93
N PRO A 89 8.78 -9.86 33.47
CA PRO A 89 7.72 -9.40 34.35
C PRO A 89 7.29 -10.60 35.21
N ARG A 90 7.58 -10.53 36.51
CA ARG A 90 7.16 -11.54 37.47
C ARG A 90 5.64 -11.63 37.38
N GLY A 91 5.18 -12.78 36.90
CA GLY A 91 3.82 -13.01 36.49
C GLY A 91 2.81 -12.56 37.55
N LEU A 92 1.71 -12.01 37.05
CA LEU A 92 0.44 -12.01 37.77
C LEU A 92 0.17 -13.45 38.20
N ARG A 93 0.36 -13.71 39.50
CA ARG A 93 0.04 -14.97 40.17
C ARG A 93 -1.48 -15.15 40.07
N PRO A 94 -2.01 -16.14 39.32
CA PRO A 94 -3.39 -16.52 39.48
C PRO A 94 -3.53 -17.20 40.85
N LYS A 95 -4.67 -16.95 41.49
CA LYS A 95 -5.00 -17.40 42.84
C LYS A 95 -5.18 -18.91 42.91
#